data_AF-A0A2H9MCI1-F1
#
_entry.id   AF-A0A2H9MCI1-F1
#
_cell.length_a   1.000
_cell.length_b   1.000
_cell.length_c   1.000
_cell.angle_alpha   90.00
_cell.angle_beta   90.00
_cell.angle_gamma   90.00
#
_symmetry.space_group_name_H-M   'P 1'
#
loop_
_entity.id
_entity.type
_entity.pdbx_description
1 polymer ?
#
loop_
_entity_poly.entity_id
_entity_poly.type
_entity_poly.pdbx_seq_one_letter_code
_entity_poly.pdbx_strand_id
1 'polypeptide(L)' 'MNFYIALLHYPVLNKNNEIIVTSVVVHDIHDISRAAKTFGVRK' A
#
# COMPACT_ATOMS: atom_id res chain seq x y z
N MET A 1 -15.45 13.68 -5.88
CA MET A 1 -14.43 13.39 -4.85
C MET A 1 -13.29 12.64 -5.54
N ASN A 2 -12.03 13.05 -5.37
CA ASN A 2 -10.88 12.32 -5.93
C ASN A 2 -10.23 11.52 -4.82
N PHE A 3 -10.39 10.20 -4.84
CA PHE A 3 -9.86 9.28 -3.84
C PHE A 3 -8.83 8.36 -4.50
N TYR A 4 -7.65 8.28 -3.90
CA TYR A 4 -6.49 7.52 -4.40
C TYR A 4 -5.93 6.68 -3.26
N ILE A 5 -5.19 5.62 -3.61
CA ILE A 5 -4.55 4.72 -2.65
C ILE A 5 -3.11 4.45 -3.09
N ALA A 6 -2.22 4.26 -2.13
CA ALA A 6 -0.82 3.93 -2.37
C ALA A 6 -0.36 2.83 -1.41
N LEU A 7 0.56 1.99 -1.88
CA LEU A 7 1.19 0.94 -1.10
C LEU A 7 2.64 1.33 -0.82
N LEU A 8 2.90 1.84 0.40
CA LEU A 8 4.20 2.39 0.78
C LEU A 8 5.11 1.30 1.37
N HIS A 9 6.26 1.10 0.76
CA HIS A 9 7.32 0.21 1.27
C HIS A 9 8.55 0.97 1.77
N TYR A 10 8.59 2.29 1.58
CA TYR A 10 9.57 3.20 2.17
C TYR A 10 9.02 4.62 2.14
N PRO A 11 9.19 5.43 3.20
CA PRO A 11 9.75 5.07 4.50
C PRO A 11 8.73 4.35 5.38
N VAL A 12 9.13 3.28 6.07
CA VAL A 12 8.28 2.55 7.03
C VAL A 12 9.06 2.24 8.30
N LEU A 13 8.41 2.27 9.46
CA LEU A 13 9.04 1.94 10.74
C LEU A 13 9.07 0.44 10.99
N ASN A 14 10.21 -0.08 11.42
CA ASN A 14 10.32 -1.44 11.95
C ASN A 14 9.94 -1.50 13.44
N LYS A 15 10.02 -2.71 14.03
CA LYS A 15 9.71 -2.93 15.46
C LYS A 15 10.63 -2.19 16.44
N ASN A 16 11.78 -1.72 15.96
CA ASN A 16 12.77 -0.94 16.72
C ASN A 16 12.65 0.57 16.46
N ASN A 17 11.58 1.02 15.78
CA ASN A 17 11.37 2.41 15.36
C ASN A 17 12.43 2.96 14.38
N GLU A 18 13.10 2.10 13.63
CA GLU A 18 14.03 2.50 12.57
C GLU A 18 13.31 2.60 11.24
N ILE A 19 13.68 3.58 10.41
CA ILE A 19 13.15 3.73 9.05
C ILE A 19 13.81 2.70 8.15
N ILE A 20 13.00 1.84 7.54
CA ILE A 20 13.45 0.76 6.67
C ILE A 20 12.70 0.75 5.34
N VAL A 21 13.24 -0.02 4.39
CA VAL A 21 12.53 -0.47 3.18
C VAL A 21 11.96 -1.86 3.45
N THR A 22 10.67 -2.07 3.20
CA THR A 22 10.01 -3.38 3.32
C THR A 22 9.93 -4.10 1.98
N SER A 23 9.83 -5.43 2.01
CA SER A 23 9.66 -6.23 0.79
C SER A 23 8.25 -6.08 0.22
N VAL A 24 8.14 -5.92 -1.10
CA VAL A 24 6.86 -5.93 -1.81
C VAL A 24 6.38 -7.36 -1.98
N VAL A 25 5.21 -7.68 -1.42
CA VAL A 25 4.56 -8.98 -1.61
C VAL A 25 3.52 -8.86 -2.72
N VAL A 26 3.58 -9.76 -3.70
CA VAL A 26 2.65 -9.77 -4.86
C VAL A 26 1.18 -9.85 -4.40
N HIS A 27 0.92 -10.58 -3.31
CA HIS A 27 -0.41 -10.66 -2.68
C HIS A 27 -0.97 -9.29 -2.30
N ASP A 28 -0.18 -8.41 -1.68
CA ASP A 28 -0.64 -7.08 -1.24
C ASP A 28 -1.14 -6.24 -2.42
N ILE A 29 -0.47 -6.34 -3.57
CA ILE A 29 -0.85 -5.65 -4.81
C ILE A 29 -2.22 -6.14 -5.29
N HIS A 30 -2.47 -7.44 -5.29
CA HIS A 30 -3.75 -7.99 -5.72
C HIS A 30 -4.88 -7.57 -4.77
N ASP A 31 -4.64 -7.62 -3.47
CA ASP A 31 -5.63 -7.31 -2.44
C ASP A 31 -6.00 -5.82 -2.46
N ILE A 32 -5.00 -4.93 -2.51
CA ILE A 32 -5.25 -3.49 -2.60
C ILE A 32 -5.92 -3.11 -3.92
N SER A 33 -5.58 -3.79 -5.03
CA SER A 33 -6.21 -3.55 -6.33
C SER A 33 -7.69 -3.94 -6.35
N ARG A 34 -8.04 -5.09 -5.73
CA ARG A 34 -9.43 -5.52 -5.62
C ARG A 34 -10.24 -4.56 -4.75
N ALA A 35 -9.71 -4.17 -3.59
CA ALA A 35 -10.35 -3.19 -2.72
C ALA A 35 -10.53 -1.82 -3.43
N ALA A 36 -9.49 -1.35 -4.11
CA ALA A 36 -9.53 -0.11 -4.88
C ALA A 36 -10.65 -0.12 -5.93
N LYS A 37 -10.86 -1.25 -6.61
CA LYS A 37 -11.94 -1.42 -7.58
C LYS A 37 -13.32 -1.41 -6.93
N THR A 38 -13.49 -2.09 -5.78
CA THR A 38 -14.78 -2.15 -5.05
C THR A 38 -15.24 -0.77 -4.58
N PHE A 39 -14.32 0.05 -4.09
CA PHE A 39 -14.64 1.37 -3.53
C PHE A 39 -14.49 2.54 -4.51
N GLY A 40 -14.28 2.27 -5.81
CA GLY A 40 -14.23 3.31 -6.84
C GLY A 40 -13.02 4.25 -6.74
N VAL A 41 -11.89 3.74 -6.25
CA VAL A 41 -10.63 4.49 -6.18
C VAL A 41 -10.15 4.86 -7.59
N ARG A 42 -9.71 6.10 -7.78
CA ARG A 42 -9.18 6.60 -9.05
C ARG A 42 -7.73 6.15 -9.22
N LYS A 43 -7.33 5.93 -10.47
CA LYS A 43 -5.96 5.57 -10.86
C LYS A 43 -5.15 6.81 -11.18
#